data_AF-A0A375CQF3-F1
#
_entry.id   AF-A0A375CQF3-F1
#
_cell.length_a   1.000
_cell.length_b   1.000
_cell.length_c   1.000
_cell.angle_alpha   90.00
_cell.angle_beta   90.00
_cell.angle_gamma   90.00
#
_symmetry.space_group_name_H-M   'P 1'
#
loop_
_entity.id
_entity.type
_entity.pdbx_description
1 polymer ?
#
loop_
_entity_poly.entity_id
_entity_poly.type
_entity_poly.pdbx_seq_one_letter_code
_entity_poly.pdbx_strand_id
1 'polypeptide(L)' 'MLDTATALVCHLHNDFAPHSFEFLMCRPDGSRWFNGGLIYSGPGQPLDSIAPALTVSLDFEPGHSWSVYT' A
#
# COMPACT_ATOMS: atom_id res chain seq x y z
N MET A 1 -28.39 -10.98 -2.72
CA MET A 1 -27.41 -10.66 -3.78
C MET A 1 -26.82 -9.31 -3.46
N LEU A 2 -25.49 -9.19 -3.36
CA LEU A 2 -24.82 -7.90 -3.20
C LEU A 2 -24.88 -7.20 -4.57
N ASP A 3 -25.50 -6.03 -4.63
CA ASP A 3 -25.51 -5.20 -5.84
C ASP A 3 -24.07 -4.74 -6.13
N THR A 4 -23.49 -5.26 -7.20
CA THR A 4 -22.10 -5.00 -7.58
C THR A 4 -21.94 -3.67 -8.32
N ALA A 5 -23.05 -3.00 -8.67
CA ALA A 5 -23.03 -1.76 -9.47
C ALA A 5 -22.64 -0.50 -8.68
N THR A 6 -22.39 -0.60 -7.38
CA THR A 6 -22.03 0.54 -6.51
C THR A 6 -20.72 0.34 -5.74
N ALA A 7 -20.07 -0.81 -5.88
CA ALA A 7 -18.87 -1.11 -5.13
C ALA A 7 -17.62 -0.48 -5.76
N LEU A 8 -16.73 0.03 -4.91
CA LEU A 8 -15.39 0.43 -5.31
C LEU A 8 -14.60 -0.80 -5.75
N VAL A 9 -13.79 -0.64 -6.79
CA VAL A 9 -12.90 -1.70 -7.31
C VAL A 9 -11.47 -1.39 -6.88
N CYS A 10 -10.78 -2.38 -6.31
CA CYS A 10 -9.36 -2.27 -5.97
C CYS A 10 -8.53 -3.11 -6.96
N HIS A 11 -7.60 -2.47 -7.64
CA HIS A 11 -6.58 -3.13 -8.46
C HIS A 11 -5.28 -3.21 -7.70
N LEU A 12 -4.69 -4.40 -7.59
CA LEU A 12 -3.38 -4.62 -6.98
C LEU A 12 -2.33 -4.84 -8.07
N HIS A 13 -1.22 -4.12 -7.95
CA HIS A 13 -0.12 -4.10 -8.91
C HIS A 13 1.17 -4.48 -8.19
N ASN A 14 2.08 -5.09 -8.95
CA ASN A 14 3.40 -5.43 -8.43
C ASN A 14 4.22 -4.14 -8.27
N ASP A 15 4.85 -3.95 -7.12
CA ASP A 15 5.72 -2.81 -6.88
C ASP A 15 7.19 -3.17 -7.17
N PHE A 16 8.04 -2.16 -7.37
CA PHE A 16 9.46 -2.36 -7.59
C PHE A 16 10.21 -2.68 -6.29
N ALA A 17 9.71 -2.25 -5.13
CA ALA A 17 10.35 -2.53 -3.86
C ALA A 17 10.04 -3.97 -3.39
N PRO A 18 10.99 -4.63 -2.69
CA PRO A 18 10.72 -5.92 -2.08
C PRO A 18 9.63 -5.81 -1.00
N HIS A 19 8.75 -6.81 -0.93
CA HIS A 19 7.70 -6.91 0.10
C HIS A 19 6.68 -5.76 0.09
N SER A 20 6.40 -5.23 -1.09
CA SER A 20 5.38 -4.20 -1.30
C SER A 20 4.46 -4.49 -2.47
N PHE A 21 3.36 -3.74 -2.53
CA PHE A 21 2.45 -3.69 -3.67
C PHE A 21 1.84 -2.31 -3.81
N GLU A 22 1.53 -1.93 -5.04
CA GLU A 22 0.75 -0.74 -5.34
C GLU A 22 -0.73 -1.09 -5.44
N PHE A 23 -1.61 -0.17 -5.06
CA PHE A 23 -3.04 -0.30 -5.24
C PHE A 23 -3.64 0.93 -5.93
N LEU A 24 -4.68 0.69 -6.74
CA LEU A 24 -5.50 1.71 -7.35
C LEU A 24 -6.98 1.45 -7.03
N MET A 25 -7.63 2.43 -6.40
CA MET A 25 -9.06 2.42 -6.12
C MET A 25 -9.80 3.12 -7.24
N CYS A 26 -10.76 2.42 -7.86
CA CYS A 26 -11.63 2.92 -8.90
C CYS A 26 -13.07 3.05 -8.40
N ARG A 27 -13.77 4.09 -8.85
CA ARG A 27 -15.22 4.23 -8.71
C ARG A 27 -15.94 3.21 -9.60
N PRO A 28 -17.24 2.95 -9.36
CA PRO A 28 -18.01 2.02 -10.19
C PRO A 28 -18.05 2.36 -11.69
N ASP A 29 -17.88 3.64 -12.05
CA ASP A 29 -17.79 4.11 -13.43
C ASP A 29 -16.41 3.88 -14.08
N GLY A 30 -15.48 3.24 -13.35
CA GLY A 30 -14.09 3.00 -13.77
C GLY A 30 -13.17 4.20 -13.60
N SER A 31 -13.67 5.36 -13.15
CA SER A 31 -12.82 6.53 -12.88
C SER A 31 -11.91 6.28 -11.68
N ARG A 32 -10.67 6.78 -11.75
CA ARG A 32 -9.71 6.69 -10.65
C ARG A 32 -10.18 7.53 -9.47
N TRP A 33 -10.09 6.99 -8.26
CA TRP A 33 -10.38 7.71 -7.03
C TRP A 33 -9.10 8.11 -6.30
N PHE A 34 -8.33 7.12 -5.84
CA PHE A 34 -7.02 7.33 -5.23
C PHE A 34 -6.15 6.09 -5.44
N ASN A 35 -4.84 6.27 -5.30
CA ASN A 35 -3.84 5.21 -5.36
C ASN A 35 -2.86 5.37 -4.21
N GLY A 36 -2.06 4.34 -3.99
CA GLY A 36 -0.94 4.34 -3.06
C GLY A 36 -0.24 2.99 -3.13
N GLY A 37 0.62 2.74 -2.16
CA GLY A 37 1.21 1.44 -1.98
C GLY A 37 1.36 1.09 -0.52
N LEU A 38 1.48 -0.21 -0.27
CA LEU A 38 1.74 -0.79 1.04
C LEU A 38 3.04 -1.56 0.97
N ILE A 39 3.90 -1.33 1.95
CA ILE A 39 5.20 -1.95 2.05
C ILE A 39 5.38 -2.49 3.46
N TYR A 40 5.80 -3.74 3.54
CA TYR A 40 6.02 -4.42 4.80
C TYR A 40 7.46 -4.22 5.26
N SER A 41 7.62 -3.67 6.45
CA SER A 41 8.92 -3.56 7.10
C SER A 41 9.15 -4.77 8.01
N GLY A 42 9.98 -5.71 7.54
CA GLY A 42 10.31 -6.93 8.27
C GLY A 42 11.35 -6.71 9.38
N PRO A 43 11.63 -7.76 10.18
CA PRO A 43 12.71 -7.73 11.18
C PRO A 43 14.05 -7.35 10.55
N GLY A 44 14.66 -6.29 11.08
CA GLY A 44 15.97 -5.81 10.65
C GLY A 44 15.97 -4.91 9.41
N GLN A 45 14.79 -4.53 8.88
CA GLN A 45 14.70 -3.58 7.78
C GLN A 45 14.81 -2.13 8.30
N PRO A 46 15.65 -1.26 7.70
CA PRO A 46 15.72 0.15 8.09
C PRO A 46 14.39 0.88 7.90
N LEU A 47 13.94 1.64 8.91
CA LEU A 47 12.69 2.42 8.90
C LEU A 47 12.92 3.92 8.65
N ASP A 48 14.08 4.27 8.12
CA ASP A 48 14.61 5.62 7.98
C ASP A 48 14.49 6.18 6.54
N SER A 49 13.60 5.60 5.73
CA SER A 49 13.44 5.91 4.31
C SER A 49 14.66 5.62 3.42
N ILE A 50 15.68 4.93 3.92
CA ILE A 50 16.79 4.47 3.08
C ILE A 50 16.32 3.27 2.25
N ALA A 51 16.74 3.23 0.98
CA ALA A 51 16.50 2.09 0.12
C ALA A 51 17.10 0.80 0.73
N PRO A 52 16.41 -0.35 0.68
CA PRO A 52 15.25 -0.65 -0.18
C PRO A 52 13.89 -0.50 0.52
N ALA A 53 13.86 -0.15 1.81
CA ALA A 53 12.63 -0.11 2.57
C ALA A 53 11.73 1.04 2.14
N LEU A 54 12.28 2.25 1.91
CA LEU A 54 11.50 3.42 1.45
C LEU A 54 10.22 3.68 2.29
N THR A 55 10.21 3.19 3.53
CA THR A 55 9.08 3.26 4.46
C THR A 55 9.35 4.30 5.53
N VAL A 56 8.31 4.94 6.02
CA VAL A 56 8.32 5.69 7.28
C VAL A 56 7.34 5.00 8.23
N SER A 57 7.82 4.55 9.39
CA SER A 57 6.92 4.04 10.44
C SER A 57 6.07 5.18 10.99
N LEU A 58 4.76 4.96 11.12
CA LEU A 58 3.84 5.88 11.79
C LEU A 58 3.71 5.57 13.29
N ASP A 59 4.21 4.41 13.73
CA ASP A 59 4.16 3.96 15.11
C ASP A 59 5.45 4.34 15.86
N PHE A 60 5.29 4.72 17.14
CA PHE A 60 6.38 5.04 18.07
C PHE A 60 7.22 3.82 18.47
N GLU A 61 6.64 2.62 18.39
CA GLU A 61 7.33 1.36 18.66
C GLU A 61 7.89 0.79 17.34
N PRO A 62 9.20 0.52 17.24
CA PRO A 62 9.81 -0.08 16.05
C PRO A 62 9.43 -1.56 15.94
N GLY A 63 8.18 -1.83 15.58
CA GLY A 63 7.65 -3.15 15.30
C GLY A 63 7.55 -3.42 13.80
N HIS A 64 7.52 -4.70 13.41
CA HIS A 64 7.27 -5.06 12.01
C HIS A 64 5.84 -4.68 11.64
N SER A 65 5.68 -3.76 10.69
CA SER A 65 4.37 -3.24 10.34
C SER A 65 4.28 -2.89 8.86
N TRP A 66 3.05 -2.70 8.40
CA TRP A 66 2.75 -2.18 7.08
C TRP A 66 2.77 -0.66 7.12
N SER A 67 3.47 -0.04 6.18
CA SER A 67 3.48 1.41 5.99
C SER A 67 2.87 1.78 4.64
N VAL A 68 2.19 2.93 4.59
CA VAL A 68 1.63 3.49 3.35
C VAL A 68 2.67 4.42 2.72
N TYR A 69 2.85 4.30 1.41
CA TYR A 69 3.55 5.28 0.57
C TYR A 69 2.65 5.71 -0.59
N THR A 70 2.95 6.85 -1.20
CA THR A 70 2.15 7.44 -2.29
C THR A 70 3.05 7.89 -3.43
#